data_AF-A0A136L5L5-F1
#
_entry.id   AF-A0A136L5L5-F1
#
_cell.length_a   1.000
_cell.length_b   1.000
_cell.length_c   1.000
_cell.angle_alpha   90.00
_cell.angle_beta   90.00
_cell.angle_gamma   90.00
#
_symmetry.space_group_name_H-M   'P 1'
#
loop_
_entity.id
_entity.type
_entity.pdbx_description
1 polymer ?
#
loop_
_entity_poly.entity_id
_entity_poly.type
_entity_poly.pdbx_seq_one_letter_code
_entity_poly.pdbx_strand_id
1 'polypeptide(L)'
;MTSIKNAPNQPYLDTEEKFSWEDEETLVDRRNRPLARVLRIFRSFWFWLVLIAIVMVALLDAEFMRGLLQMLGLALQIAFAASYIIFQFFIMYWFVSRTRQYTIMPGAEGISFDDYRGQPEILEQARQVVLLLRGVKAFENAGGEPLNGLLFEGPPGTGKTWLAQAISTEAG
;
A
#
# COMPACT_ATOMS: atom_id res chain seq x y z
N MET A 1 -42.62 21.77 -6.88
CA MET A 1 -42.24 22.14 -8.24
C MET A 1 -40.76 22.46 -8.23
N THR A 2 -39.97 21.46 -8.58
CA THR A 2 -38.55 21.63 -8.83
C THR A 2 -38.33 21.77 -10.32
N SER A 3 -37.44 22.69 -10.67
CA SER A 3 -37.13 23.03 -12.05
C SER A 3 -35.81 22.35 -12.42
N ILE A 4 -35.85 21.43 -13.37
CA ILE A 4 -34.67 20.65 -13.79
C ILE A 4 -34.10 21.21 -15.09
N LYS A 5 -32.77 21.17 -15.22
CA LYS A 5 -32.05 21.62 -16.41
C LYS A 5 -31.18 20.50 -16.96
N ASN A 6 -31.60 19.93 -18.09
CA ASN A 6 -30.93 18.79 -18.70
C ASN A 6 -29.67 19.18 -19.49
N ALA A 7 -29.60 20.41 -20.00
CA ALA A 7 -28.46 20.89 -20.79
C ALA A 7 -28.14 22.38 -20.50
N PRO A 8 -26.86 22.81 -20.60
CA PRO A 8 -26.43 24.17 -20.24
C PRO A 8 -27.19 25.28 -20.97
N ASN A 9 -27.63 25.03 -22.20
CA ASN A 9 -28.29 26.01 -23.07
C ASN A 9 -29.80 25.80 -23.22
N GLN A 10 -30.42 24.97 -22.37
CA GLN A 10 -31.87 24.76 -22.37
C GLN A 10 -32.53 25.54 -21.22
N PRO A 11 -33.75 26.09 -21.41
CA PRO A 11 -34.55 26.62 -20.31
C PRO A 11 -34.87 25.53 -19.29
N TYR A 12 -35.06 25.94 -18.04
CA TYR A 12 -35.46 25.00 -16.99
C TYR A 12 -36.89 24.50 -17.26
N LEU A 13 -37.09 23.20 -17.05
CA LEU A 13 -38.39 22.57 -17.17
C LEU A 13 -38.95 22.34 -15.77
N ASP A 14 -40.14 22.88 -15.52
CA ASP A 14 -40.85 22.64 -14.28
C ASP A 14 -41.47 21.25 -14.31
N THR A 15 -41.18 20.45 -13.28
CA THR A 15 -41.73 19.11 -13.12
C THR A 15 -43.05 19.15 -12.35
N GLU A 16 -44.06 18.42 -12.83
CA GLU A 16 -45.39 18.36 -12.21
C GLU A 16 -45.37 17.60 -10.88
N GLU A 17 -44.48 16.60 -10.74
CA GLU A 17 -44.34 15.78 -9.54
C GLU A 17 -43.05 16.11 -8.78
N LYS A 18 -43.13 16.09 -7.44
CA LYS A 18 -41.94 16.15 -6.59
C LYS A 18 -41.21 14.81 -6.63
N PHE A 19 -39.90 14.84 -6.80
CA PHE A 19 -39.09 13.62 -6.81
C PHE A 19 -38.89 13.07 -5.40
N SER A 20 -38.79 11.75 -5.26
CA SER A 20 -38.72 11.06 -3.97
C SER A 20 -37.53 11.49 -3.09
N TRP A 21 -36.43 11.94 -3.70
CA TRP A 21 -35.24 12.41 -3.00
C TRP A 21 -35.35 13.86 -2.48
N GLU A 22 -36.43 14.59 -2.80
CA GLU A 22 -36.69 15.92 -2.25
C GLU A 22 -37.26 15.86 -0.83
N ASP A 23 -37.98 14.79 -0.51
CA ASP A 23 -38.49 14.51 0.84
C ASP A 23 -37.47 13.73 1.70
N GLU A 24 -36.37 13.27 1.10
CA GLU A 24 -35.26 12.65 1.82
C GLU A 24 -34.40 13.72 2.52
N GLU A 25 -34.31 13.63 3.85
CA GLU A 25 -33.39 14.47 4.63
C GLU A 25 -31.98 14.37 4.05
N THR A 26 -31.46 15.47 3.51
CA THR A 26 -30.09 15.49 2.99
C THR A 26 -29.09 15.22 4.12
N LEU A 27 -27.94 14.62 3.79
CA LEU A 27 -26.86 14.42 4.76
C LEU A 27 -26.37 15.75 5.37
N VAL A 28 -26.60 16.87 4.67
CA VAL A 28 -26.29 18.23 5.15
C VAL A 28 -27.29 18.69 6.21
N ASP A 29 -28.59 18.44 6.02
CA ASP A 29 -29.63 18.75 7.01
C ASP A 29 -29.47 17.90 8.29
N ARG A 30 -29.12 16.62 8.13
CA ARG A 30 -28.82 15.73 9.25
C ARG A 30 -27.58 16.19 10.04
N ARG A 31 -26.57 16.76 9.36
CA ARG A 31 -25.33 17.30 9.97
C ARG A 31 -25.55 18.59 10.75
N ASN A 32 -26.50 19.43 10.33
CA ASN A 32 -26.77 20.73 10.93
C ASN A 32 -27.70 20.70 12.15
N ARG A 33 -28.07 19.52 12.65
CA ARG A 33 -28.87 19.39 13.88
C ARG A 33 -28.14 20.05 15.07
N PRO A 34 -28.68 21.13 15.65
CA PRO A 34 -28.01 21.90 16.71
C PRO A 34 -27.79 21.07 17.98
N LEU A 35 -28.65 20.06 18.20
CA LEU A 35 -28.59 19.13 19.31
C LEU A 35 -27.25 18.39 19.39
N ALA A 36 -26.68 17.95 18.26
CA ALA A 36 -25.40 17.24 18.24
C ALA A 36 -24.19 18.14 18.56
N ARG A 37 -24.34 19.46 18.40
CA ARG A 37 -23.33 20.46 18.79
C ARG A 37 -23.40 20.73 20.30
N VAL A 38 -24.61 20.91 20.83
CA VAL A 38 -24.85 21.13 22.27
C VAL A 38 -24.45 19.91 23.09
N LEU A 39 -24.81 18.70 22.64
CA LEU A 39 -24.45 17.44 23.32
C LEU A 39 -22.94 17.24 23.41
N ARG A 40 -22.15 17.66 22.40
CA ARG A 40 -20.68 17.58 22.44
C ARG A 40 -20.08 18.53 23.47
N ILE A 41 -20.59 19.75 23.57
CA ILE A 41 -20.14 20.74 24.56
C ILE A 41 -20.50 20.25 25.97
N PHE A 42 -21.72 19.76 26.16
CA PHE A 42 -22.16 19.22 27.44
C PHE A 42 -21.35 18.00 27.86
N ARG A 43 -21.05 17.08 26.92
CA ARG A 43 -20.20 15.91 27.18
C ARG A 43 -18.76 16.30 27.54
N SER A 44 -18.21 17.32 26.86
CA SER A 44 -16.89 17.85 27.17
C SER A 44 -16.86 18.49 28.56
N PHE A 45 -17.85 19.34 28.88
CA PHE A 45 -17.97 19.97 30.19
C PHE A 45 -18.09 18.94 31.32
N TRP A 46 -18.95 17.93 31.14
CA TRP A 46 -19.11 16.86 32.12
C TRP A 46 -17.85 16.01 32.29
N PHE A 47 -17.14 15.72 31.20
CA PHE A 47 -15.86 15.04 31.24
C PHE A 47 -14.83 15.80 32.09
N TRP A 48 -14.69 17.11 31.86
CA TRP A 48 -13.78 17.95 32.66
C TRP A 48 -14.19 18.03 34.13
N LEU A 49 -15.49 18.12 34.43
CA LEU A 49 -16.00 18.12 35.80
C LEU A 49 -15.65 16.80 36.52
N VAL A 50 -15.89 15.66 35.88
CA VAL A 50 -15.53 14.34 36.42
C VAL A 50 -14.01 14.21 36.60
N LEU A 51 -13.21 14.69 35.65
CA LEU A 51 -11.75 14.70 35.76
C LEU A 51 -11.29 15.51 36.97
N ILE A 52 -11.84 16.71 37.16
CA ILE A 52 -11.55 17.57 38.32
C ILE A 52 -11.97 16.88 39.62
N ALA A 53 -13.14 16.24 39.66
CA ALA A 53 -13.60 15.50 40.83
C ALA A 53 -12.68 14.32 41.19
N ILE A 54 -12.22 13.56 40.18
CA ILE A 54 -11.27 12.45 40.37
C ILE A 54 -9.92 12.98 40.90
N VAL A 55 -9.41 14.07 40.33
CA VAL A 55 -8.16 14.69 40.78
C VAL A 55 -8.31 15.22 42.21
N MET A 56 -9.44 15.83 42.54
CA MET A 56 -9.73 16.31 43.90
C MET A 56 -9.76 15.17 44.91
N VAL A 57 -10.42 14.04 44.61
CA VAL A 57 -10.42 12.84 45.47
C VAL A 57 -9.01 12.27 45.60
N ALA A 58 -8.23 12.23 44.51
CA ALA A 58 -6.85 11.77 44.55
C ALA A 58 -5.93 12.64 45.41
N LEU A 59 -6.15 13.96 45.43
CA LEU A 59 -5.36 14.86 46.27
C LEU A 59 -5.69 14.71 47.76
N LEU A 60 -6.89 14.23 48.10
CA LEU A 60 -7.35 14.05 49.47
C LEU A 60 -7.02 12.67 50.05
N ASP A 61 -6.84 11.66 49.20
CA ASP A 61 -6.55 10.28 49.61
C ASP A 61 -5.29 9.71 48.93
N ALA A 62 -4.29 9.39 49.75
CA ALA A 62 -3.02 8.84 49.30
C ALA A 62 -3.14 7.41 48.74
N GLU A 63 -4.08 6.60 49.21
CA GLU A 63 -4.30 5.25 48.69
C GLU A 63 -4.91 5.31 47.29
N PHE A 64 -5.89 6.20 47.10
CA PHE A 64 -6.50 6.45 45.80
C PHE A 64 -5.49 6.99 44.78
N MET A 65 -4.64 7.96 45.16
CA MET A 65 -3.60 8.49 44.28
C MET A 65 -2.62 7.40 43.83
N ARG A 66 -2.19 6.52 44.73
CA ARG A 66 -1.29 5.41 44.39
C ARG A 66 -1.94 4.45 43.39
N GLY A 67 -3.21 4.09 43.62
CA GLY A 67 -3.97 3.25 42.69
C GLY A 67 -4.12 3.89 41.31
N LEU A 68 -4.45 5.20 41.25
CA LEU A 68 -4.57 5.96 40.01
C LEU A 68 -3.25 5.99 39.23
N LEU A 69 -2.14 6.30 39.90
CA LEU A 69 -0.80 6.34 39.30
C LEU A 69 -0.37 4.96 38.79
N GLN A 70 -0.69 3.89 39.50
CA GLN A 70 -0.39 2.52 39.06
C GLN A 70 -1.19 2.15 37.80
N MET A 71 -2.48 2.46 37.75
CA MET A 71 -3.33 2.21 36.58
C MET A 71 -2.88 3.02 35.37
N LEU A 72 -2.52 4.29 35.58
CA LEU A 72 -1.96 5.15 34.54
C LEU A 72 -0.61 4.62 34.03
N GLY A 73 0.27 4.17 34.94
CA GLY A 73 1.55 3.56 34.60
C GLY A 73 1.38 2.29 33.76
N LEU A 74 0.46 1.40 34.14
CA LEU A 74 0.13 0.20 33.37
C LEU A 74 -0.43 0.54 31.99
N ALA A 75 -1.36 1.51 31.91
CA ALA A 75 -1.92 1.94 30.64
C ALA A 75 -0.84 2.51 29.70
N LEU A 76 0.07 3.33 30.24
CA LEU A 76 1.19 3.88 29.49
C LEU A 76 2.15 2.77 29.03
N GLN A 77 2.48 1.81 29.90
CA GLN A 77 3.32 0.67 29.55
C GLN A 77 2.71 -0.17 28.42
N ILE A 78 1.41 -0.46 28.50
CA ILE A 78 0.68 -1.20 27.44
C ILE A 78 0.70 -0.41 26.13
N ALA A 79 0.47 0.90 26.19
CA ALA A 79 0.51 1.76 25.00
C ALA A 79 1.91 1.77 24.34
N PHE A 80 2.98 1.85 25.14
CA PHE A 80 4.35 1.76 24.66
C PHE A 80 4.67 0.39 24.09
N ALA A 81 4.25 -0.69 24.74
CA ALA A 81 4.44 -2.06 24.25
C ALA A 81 3.72 -2.28 22.91
N ALA A 82 2.47 -1.83 22.78
CA ALA A 82 1.72 -1.91 21.53
C ALA A 82 2.38 -1.09 20.42
N SER A 83 2.82 0.14 20.74
CA SER A 83 3.55 1.00 19.79
C SER A 83 4.86 0.35 19.34
N TYR A 84 5.59 -0.30 20.26
CA TYR A 84 6.82 -1.02 19.94
C TYR A 84 6.57 -2.21 19.00
N ILE A 85 5.53 -3.01 19.27
CA ILE A 85 5.15 -4.13 18.41
C ILE A 85 4.80 -3.66 16.99
N ILE A 86 4.00 -2.59 16.89
CA ILE A 86 3.61 -2.02 15.60
C ILE A 86 4.85 -1.48 14.86
N PHE A 87 5.70 -0.73 15.55
CA PHE A 87 6.93 -0.19 14.98
C PHE A 87 7.87 -1.30 14.48
N GLN A 88 8.07 -2.34 15.28
CA GLN A 88 8.87 -3.51 14.90
C GLN A 88 8.29 -4.22 13.67
N PHE A 89 6.96 -4.38 13.61
CA PHE A 89 6.28 -4.95 12.45
C PHE A 89 6.59 -4.15 11.18
N PHE A 90 6.45 -2.82 11.22
CA PHE A 90 6.77 -1.98 10.07
C PHE A 90 8.24 -2.08 9.65
N ILE A 91 9.17 -2.08 10.59
CA ILE A 91 10.60 -2.24 10.29
C ILE A 91 10.87 -3.59 9.63
N MET A 92 10.29 -4.67 10.16
CA MET A 92 10.49 -6.02 9.63
C MET A 92 10.02 -6.11 8.17
N TYR A 93 8.81 -5.62 7.88
CA TYR A 93 8.30 -5.62 6.51
C TYR A 93 9.11 -4.71 5.59
N TRP A 94 9.57 -3.55 6.08
CA TRP A 94 10.45 -2.68 5.32
C TRP A 94 11.80 -3.34 4.99
N PHE A 95 12.34 -4.18 5.87
CA PHE A 95 13.59 -4.91 5.63
C PHE A 95 13.39 -6.09 4.67
N VAL A 96 12.34 -6.90 4.87
CA VAL A 96 12.04 -8.07 4.04
C VAL A 96 11.66 -7.67 2.61
N SER A 97 11.00 -6.52 2.43
CA SER A 97 10.59 -6.02 1.11
C SER A 97 11.75 -5.64 0.18
N ARG A 98 12.99 -5.60 0.66
CA ARG A 98 14.15 -5.25 -0.17
C ARG A 98 14.59 -6.45 -1.01
N THR A 99 14.02 -6.57 -2.20
CA THR A 99 14.53 -7.49 -3.22
C THR A 99 15.94 -7.09 -3.64
N ARG A 100 16.88 -8.03 -3.69
CA ARG A 100 18.22 -7.79 -4.25
C ARG A 100 18.13 -7.75 -5.77
N GLN A 101 18.31 -6.58 -6.36
CA GLN A 101 18.41 -6.41 -7.81
C GLN A 101 19.88 -6.24 -8.19
N TYR A 102 20.38 -7.13 -9.05
CA TYR A 102 21.72 -7.02 -9.64
C TYR A 102 21.55 -6.69 -11.12
N THR A 103 22.18 -5.60 -11.58
CA THR A 103 22.20 -5.23 -13.01
C THR A 103 23.56 -5.64 -13.59
N ILE A 104 23.56 -6.55 -14.56
CA ILE A 104 24.77 -6.92 -15.30
C ILE A 104 24.74 -6.24 -16.67
N MET A 105 25.81 -5.51 -16.98
CA MET A 105 25.99 -4.90 -18.30
C MET A 105 26.62 -5.92 -19.26
N PRO A 106 26.23 -5.93 -20.55
CA PRO A 106 26.89 -6.76 -21.56
C PRO A 106 28.38 -6.44 -21.61
N GLY A 107 29.23 -7.47 -21.59
CA GLY A 107 30.69 -7.34 -21.66
C GLY A 107 31.41 -6.99 -20.35
N ALA A 108 30.71 -6.80 -19.22
CA ALA A 108 31.37 -6.47 -17.94
C ALA A 108 32.24 -7.62 -17.37
N GLU A 109 31.84 -8.87 -17.58
CA GLU A 109 32.54 -10.06 -17.08
C GLU A 109 33.11 -10.95 -18.20
N GLY A 110 32.83 -10.62 -19.47
CA GLY A 110 33.40 -11.33 -20.64
C GLY A 110 32.95 -12.78 -20.82
N ILE A 111 31.94 -13.25 -20.10
CA ILE A 111 31.42 -14.62 -20.18
C ILE A 111 30.55 -14.76 -21.42
N SER A 112 30.85 -15.74 -22.28
CA SER A 112 30.06 -16.08 -23.49
C SER A 112 29.36 -17.45 -23.36
N PHE A 113 28.62 -17.85 -24.41
CA PHE A 113 28.08 -19.20 -24.48
C PHE A 113 29.14 -20.31 -24.54
N ASP A 114 30.38 -19.99 -24.93
CA ASP A 114 31.48 -20.96 -25.00
C ASP A 114 32.01 -21.32 -23.60
N ASP A 115 31.83 -20.43 -22.62
CA ASP A 115 32.22 -20.64 -21.23
C ASP A 115 31.18 -21.43 -20.43
N TYR A 116 29.94 -21.53 -20.95
CA TYR A 116 28.86 -22.28 -20.30
C TYR A 116 29.03 -23.79 -20.51
N ARG A 117 29.15 -24.53 -19.40
CA ARG A 117 29.30 -25.99 -19.41
C ARG A 117 28.16 -26.66 -18.65
N GLY A 118 27.65 -27.77 -19.19
CA GLY A 118 26.86 -28.75 -18.44
C GLY A 118 25.50 -29.12 -19.05
N GLN A 119 24.78 -28.18 -19.65
CA GLN A 119 23.40 -28.41 -20.13
C GLN A 119 23.22 -27.90 -21.57
N PRO A 120 23.48 -28.73 -22.60
CA PRO A 120 23.41 -28.31 -23.99
C PRO A 120 21.98 -27.94 -24.43
N GLU A 121 20.95 -28.59 -23.88
CA GLU A 121 19.56 -28.30 -24.22
C GLU A 121 19.15 -26.89 -23.76
N ILE A 122 19.58 -26.48 -22.57
CA ILE A 122 19.34 -25.14 -22.03
C ILE A 122 20.09 -24.09 -22.85
N LEU A 123 21.32 -24.41 -23.29
CA LEU A 123 22.10 -23.52 -24.14
C LEU A 123 21.40 -23.26 -25.48
N GLU A 124 20.78 -24.28 -26.06
CA GLU A 124 20.03 -24.14 -27.31
C GLU A 124 18.78 -23.26 -27.13
N GLN A 125 18.03 -23.43 -26.03
CA GLN A 125 16.92 -22.55 -25.69
C GLN A 125 17.39 -21.10 -25.45
N ALA A 126 18.51 -20.91 -24.76
CA ALA A 126 19.10 -19.58 -24.54
C ALA A 126 19.49 -18.89 -25.86
N ARG A 127 20.00 -19.64 -26.85
CA ARG A 127 20.29 -19.10 -28.19
C ARG A 127 19.03 -18.64 -28.91
N GLN A 128 17.91 -19.37 -28.79
CA GLN A 128 16.63 -18.95 -29.36
C GLN A 128 16.13 -17.66 -28.72
N VAL A 129 16.29 -17.52 -27.40
CA VAL A 129 15.97 -16.28 -26.68
C VAL A 129 16.82 -15.11 -27.18
N VAL A 130 18.14 -15.30 -27.34
CA VAL A 130 19.02 -14.26 -27.91
C VAL A 130 18.59 -13.86 -29.33
N LEU A 131 18.19 -14.83 -30.15
CA LEU A 131 17.67 -14.56 -31.50
C LEU A 131 16.41 -13.69 -31.45
N LEU A 132 15.48 -13.96 -30.53
CA LEU A 132 14.28 -13.15 -30.32
C LEU A 132 14.63 -11.74 -29.84
N LEU A 133 15.57 -11.61 -28.90
CA LEU A 133 16.02 -10.32 -28.36
C LEU A 133 16.71 -9.44 -29.43
N ARG A 134 17.55 -10.04 -30.29
CA ARG A 134 18.16 -9.32 -31.43
C ARG A 134 17.14 -9.00 -32.53
N GLY A 135 16.10 -9.81 -32.67
CA GLY A 135 15.09 -9.74 -33.72
C GLY A 135 13.79 -9.00 -33.37
N VAL A 136 13.70 -8.30 -32.23
CA VAL A 136 12.44 -7.73 -31.68
C VAL A 136 11.62 -6.97 -32.72
N LYS A 137 12.26 -6.06 -33.49
CA LYS A 137 11.54 -5.26 -34.51
C LYS A 137 10.89 -6.12 -35.60
N ALA A 138 11.55 -7.19 -36.03
CA ALA A 138 10.99 -8.09 -37.03
C ALA A 138 9.83 -8.90 -36.46
N PHE A 139 9.91 -9.26 -35.17
CA PHE A 139 8.87 -10.00 -34.45
C PHE A 139 7.61 -9.14 -34.23
N GLU A 140 7.78 -7.89 -33.79
CA GLU A 140 6.69 -6.93 -33.61
C GLU A 140 5.98 -6.62 -34.93
N ASN A 141 6.73 -6.43 -36.02
CA ASN A 141 6.16 -6.20 -37.35
C ASN A 141 5.33 -7.39 -37.87
N ALA A 142 5.65 -8.61 -37.42
CA ALA A 142 4.88 -9.81 -37.72
C ALA A 142 3.63 -9.96 -36.83
N GLY A 143 3.37 -9.01 -35.92
CA GLY A 143 2.26 -9.03 -34.97
C GLY A 143 2.54 -9.84 -33.69
N GLY A 144 3.79 -10.22 -33.44
CA GLY A 144 4.19 -10.94 -32.23
C GLY A 144 4.49 -10.00 -31.06
N GLU A 145 4.27 -10.48 -29.82
CA GLU A 145 4.59 -9.74 -28.60
C GLU A 145 6.03 -10.03 -28.12
N PRO A 146 6.84 -9.01 -27.80
CA PRO A 146 8.21 -9.22 -27.36
C PRO A 146 8.30 -9.95 -26.01
N LEU A 147 9.43 -10.63 -25.78
CA LEU A 147 9.69 -11.31 -24.52
C LEU A 147 9.98 -10.29 -23.40
N ASN A 148 9.12 -10.25 -22.38
CA ASN A 148 9.19 -9.26 -21.29
C ASN A 148 10.10 -9.68 -20.12
N GLY A 149 10.49 -10.94 -20.02
CA GLY A 149 11.36 -11.42 -18.94
C GLY A 149 11.62 -12.92 -18.97
N LEU A 150 12.67 -13.35 -18.28
CA LEU A 150 13.07 -14.74 -18.13
C LEU A 150 13.18 -15.07 -16.65
N LEU A 151 12.60 -16.20 -16.24
CA LEU A 151 12.74 -16.74 -14.89
C LEU A 151 13.61 -17.99 -14.94
N PHE A 152 14.70 -17.99 -14.17
CA PHE A 152 15.54 -19.17 -14.00
C PHE A 152 15.23 -19.85 -12.68
N GLU A 153 14.76 -21.09 -12.73
CA GLU A 153 14.48 -21.91 -11.54
C GLU A 153 15.54 -23.00 -11.36
N GLY A 154 15.89 -23.30 -10.11
CA GLY A 154 16.67 -24.48 -9.75
C GLY A 154 17.49 -24.32 -8.46
N PRO A 155 18.17 -25.39 -8.00
CA PRO A 155 19.03 -25.36 -6.81
C PRO A 155 20.13 -24.28 -6.87
N PRO A 156 20.61 -23.76 -5.72
CA PRO A 156 21.74 -22.82 -5.74
C PRO A 156 22.98 -23.46 -6.37
N GLY A 157 23.75 -22.70 -7.14
CA GLY A 157 24.99 -23.18 -7.77
C GLY A 157 24.85 -23.85 -9.15
N THR A 158 23.64 -23.91 -9.75
CA THR A 158 23.44 -24.52 -11.09
C THR A 158 23.76 -23.60 -12.28
N GLY A 159 24.52 -22.52 -12.08
CA GLY A 159 24.93 -21.64 -13.18
C GLY A 159 23.85 -20.71 -13.75
N LYS A 160 22.73 -20.48 -13.04
CA LYS A 160 21.65 -19.56 -13.49
C LYS A 160 22.15 -18.14 -13.75
N THR A 161 22.93 -17.58 -12.82
CA THR A 161 23.52 -16.25 -12.97
C THR A 161 24.49 -16.22 -14.14
N TRP A 162 25.33 -17.25 -14.29
CA TRP A 162 26.27 -17.38 -15.41
C TRP A 162 25.57 -17.43 -16.77
N LEU A 163 24.47 -18.18 -16.88
CA LEU A 163 23.68 -18.24 -18.10
C LEU A 163 23.04 -16.89 -18.43
N ALA A 164 22.49 -16.19 -17.43
CA ALA A 164 21.94 -14.84 -17.63
C ALA A 164 23.02 -13.84 -18.10
N GLN A 165 24.23 -13.94 -17.57
CA GLN A 165 25.37 -13.13 -18.01
C GLN A 165 25.77 -13.46 -19.46
N ALA A 166 25.88 -14.73 -19.81
CA ALA A 166 26.20 -15.15 -21.17
C ALA A 166 25.13 -14.68 -22.18
N ILE A 167 23.84 -14.80 -21.84
CA ILE A 167 22.73 -14.27 -22.67
C ILE A 167 22.87 -12.76 -22.85
N SER A 168 23.23 -12.01 -21.80
CA SER A 168 23.45 -10.56 -21.88
C SER A 168 24.58 -10.22 -22.86
N THR A 169 25.75 -10.87 -22.72
CA THR A 169 26.90 -10.70 -23.62
C THR A 169 26.55 -11.03 -25.07
N GLU A 170 25.79 -12.10 -25.29
CA GLU A 170 25.39 -12.55 -26.64
C GLU A 170 24.25 -11.70 -27.22
N ALA A 171 23.40 -11.07 -26.41
CA ALA A 171 22.37 -10.17 -26.92
C ALA A 171 22.97 -8.86 -27.46
N GLY A 172 24.06 -8.38 -26.86
CA GLY A 172 24.79 -7.17 -27.26
C GLY A 172 24.62 -6.01 -26.29
#